data_AF-A0AAU7FEE2-F1
#
_entry.id   AF-A0AAU7FEE2-F1
#
_cell.length_a   1.000
_cell.length_b   1.000
_cell.length_c   1.000
_cell.angle_alpha   90.00
_cell.angle_beta   90.00
_cell.angle_gamma   90.00
#
_symmetry.space_group_name_H-M   'P 1'
#
loop_
_entity.id
_entity.type
_entity.pdbx_description
1 polymer ?
#
loop_
_entity_poly.entity_id
_entity_poly.type
_entity_poly.pdbx_seq_one_letter_code
_entity_poly.pdbx_strand_id
1 'polypeptide(L)' 'MTQKLKYVFLGYFLYFPCSFLIIYMIWMAIVKSVRWAEVISNCTSIIGIYYLIASVWFVFLLQKQTKHRT' A
#
# COMPACT_ATOMS: atom_id res chain seq x y z
N MET A 1 -1.34 -14.91 15.24
CA MET A 1 -0.94 -14.61 13.85
C MET A 1 0.46 -15.18 13.65
N THR A 2 0.67 -16.09 12.70
CA THR A 2 2.01 -16.64 12.40
C THR A 2 2.97 -15.52 11.99
N GLN A 3 4.24 -15.61 12.39
CA GLN A 3 5.26 -14.60 12.06
C GLN A 3 5.29 -14.27 10.55
N LYS A 4 5.12 -15.29 9.68
CA LYS A 4 4.98 -15.10 8.22
C LYS A 4 3.87 -14.12 7.82
N LEU A 5 2.70 -14.18 8.44
CA LEU A 5 1.58 -13.30 8.09
C LEU A 5 1.83 -11.86 8.55
N LYS A 6 2.56 -11.65 9.66
CA LYS A 6 3.04 -10.33 10.08
C LYS A 6 4.01 -9.73 9.07
N TYR A 7 4.99 -10.50 8.57
CA TYR A 7 5.93 -10.00 7.56
C TYR A 7 5.26 -9.70 6.22
N VAL A 8 4.31 -10.54 5.79
CA VAL A 8 3.49 -10.27 4.61
C VAL A 8 2.71 -8.98 4.80
N PHE A 9 2.03 -8.80 5.95
CA PHE A 9 1.32 -7.56 6.22
C PHE A 9 2.26 -6.35 6.22
N LEU A 10 3.40 -6.42 6.90
CA LEU A 10 4.33 -5.29 6.97
C LEU A 10 4.90 -4.90 5.60
N GLY A 11 5.23 -5.90 4.77
CA GLY A 11 5.77 -5.66 3.43
C GLY A 11 4.75 -5.02 2.49
N TYR A 12 3.56 -5.60 2.39
CA TYR A 12 2.53 -5.07 1.50
C TYR A 12 1.92 -3.78 2.07
N PHE A 13 1.59 -3.72 3.35
CA PHE A 13 0.85 -2.59 3.91
C PHE A 13 1.73 -1.35 4.16
N LEU A 14 3.04 -1.51 4.33
CA LEU A 14 3.93 -0.41 4.68
C LEU A 14 5.09 -0.23 3.69
N TYR A 15 5.82 -1.30 3.38
CA TYR A 15 7.03 -1.17 2.57
C TYR A 15 6.72 -0.79 1.11
N PHE A 16 5.74 -1.44 0.49
CA PHE A 16 5.33 -1.13 -0.88
C PHE A 16 4.80 0.30 -1.06
N PRO A 17 3.80 0.79 -0.29
CA PRO A 17 3.29 2.14 -0.47
C PRO A 17 4.35 3.20 -0.17
N CYS A 18 5.21 3.01 0.84
CA CYS A 18 6.28 3.96 1.16
C CYS A 18 7.34 4.03 0.04
N SER A 19 7.82 2.88 -0.44
CA SER A 19 8.80 2.85 -1.53
C SER A 19 8.24 3.42 -2.83
N PHE A 20 6.99 3.09 -3.16
CA PHE A 20 6.30 3.65 -4.33
C PHE A 20 6.16 5.18 -4.23
N LEU A 21 5.78 5.71 -3.06
CA LEU A 21 5.65 7.16 -2.85
C LEU A 21 6.96 7.89 -3.02
N ILE A 22 8.05 7.35 -2.47
CA ILE A 22 9.38 7.96 -2.59
C ILE A 22 9.77 8.04 -4.07
N ILE A 23 9.61 6.96 -4.83
CA ILE A 23 9.93 6.93 -6.25
C ILE A 23 9.02 7.88 -7.05
N TYR A 24 7.72 7.90 -6.76
CA TYR A 24 6.74 8.76 -7.43
C TYR A 24 7.00 10.25 -7.17
N MET A 25 7.33 10.60 -5.93
CA MET A 25 7.70 11.96 -5.57
C MET A 25 8.98 12.41 -6.26
N ILE A 26 10.03 11.55 -6.26
CA ILE A 26 11.28 11.83 -6.98
C ILE A 26 10.99 12.06 -8.47
N TRP A 27 10.19 11.20 -9.09
CA TRP A 27 9.82 11.33 -10.49
C TRP A 27 9.06 12.63 -10.79
N MET A 28 8.02 12.95 -10.02
CA MET A 28 7.20 14.14 -10.26
C MET A 28 7.94 15.44 -9.96
N ALA A 29 8.79 15.46 -8.93
CA ALA A 29 9.56 16.64 -8.54
C ALA A 29 10.71 16.92 -9.53
N ILE A 30 11.42 15.89 -9.99
CA ILE A 30 12.63 16.06 -10.81
C ILE A 30 12.32 16.07 -12.30
N VAL A 31 11.46 15.18 -12.78
CA VAL A 31 11.26 14.96 -14.22
C VAL A 31 10.15 15.83 -14.79
N LYS A 32 9.05 15.99 -14.06
CA LYS A 32 7.87 16.70 -14.56
C LYS A 32 7.69 18.12 -14.01
N SER A 33 8.45 18.54 -12.99
CA SER A 33 8.35 19.86 -12.36
C SER A 33 6.91 20.30 -12.06
N VAL A 34 6.05 19.34 -11.70
CA VAL A 34 4.61 19.59 -11.47
C VAL A 34 4.44 20.30 -10.14
N ARG A 35 3.37 21.10 -9.99
CA ARG A 35 3.04 21.73 -8.70
C ARG A 35 2.95 20.68 -7.60
N TRP A 36 3.64 20.93 -6.49
CA TRP A 36 3.67 20.07 -5.31
C TRP A 36 2.28 19.65 -4.81
N ALA A 37 1.28 20.54 -4.90
CA ALA A 37 -0.10 20.24 -4.52
C ALA A 37 -0.71 19.10 -5.36
N GLU A 38 -0.41 19.06 -6.66
CA GLU A 38 -0.90 18.02 -7.57
C GLU A 38 -0.19 16.68 -7.31
N VAL A 39 1.12 16.72 -7.01
CA VAL A 39 1.90 15.56 -6.61
C VAL A 39 1.35 14.94 -5.33
N ILE A 40 1.07 15.76 -4.30
CA ILE A 40 0.49 15.29 -3.04
C ILE A 40 -0.91 14.70 -3.26
N SER A 41 -1.77 15.37 -4.02
CA SER A 41 -3.12 14.86 -4.34
C SER A 41 -3.08 13.50 -5.04
N ASN A 42 -2.16 13.33 -6.00
CA ASN A 42 -1.97 12.06 -6.69
C ASN A 42 -1.43 10.98 -5.75
N CYS A 43 -0.45 11.32 -4.91
CA CYS A 43 0.07 10.43 -3.87
C CYS A 43 -1.05 9.94 -2.95
N THR A 44 -1.85 10.86 -2.39
CA THR A 44 -2.96 10.53 -1.49
C THR A 44 -4.00 9.64 -2.18
N SER A 45 -4.32 9.92 -3.44
CA SER A 45 -5.26 9.11 -4.23
C SER A 45 -4.73 7.69 -4.45
N ILE A 46 -3.46 7.55 -4.84
CA ILE A 46 -2.84 6.24 -5.10
C ILE A 46 -2.77 5.41 -3.80
N ILE A 47 -2.36 6.03 -2.69
CA ILE A 47 -2.35 5.40 -1.36
C ILE A 47 -3.75 4.94 -0.97
N GLY A 48 -4.76 5.80 -1.14
CA GLY A 48 -6.14 5.50 -0.78
C GLY A 48 -6.68 4.28 -1.55
N ILE A 49 -6.49 4.27 -2.86
CA ILE A 49 -6.89 3.13 -3.72
C ILE A 49 -6.15 1.85 -3.31
N TYR A 50 -4.83 1.96 -3.07
CA TYR A 50 -4.03 0.83 -2.63
C TYR A 50 -4.55 0.22 -1.33
N TYR A 51 -4.83 1.04 -0.33
CA TYR A 51 -5.33 0.57 0.96
C TYR A 51 -6.76 0.01 0.88
N LEU A 52 -7.61 0.53 0.00
CA LEU A 52 -8.93 -0.08 -0.25
C LEU A 52 -8.79 -1.52 -0.77
N ILE A 53 -7.96 -1.72 -1.79
CA ILE A 53 -7.71 -3.03 -2.38
C ILE A 53 -7.05 -3.97 -1.35
N ALA A 54 -6.03 -3.49 -0.64
CA ALA A 54 -5.33 -4.26 0.38
C ALA A 54 -6.27 -4.68 1.52
N SER A 55 -7.19 -3.80 1.95
CA SER A 55 -8.17 -4.10 2.99
C SER A 55 -9.12 -5.21 2.57
N VAL A 56 -9.66 -5.13 1.33
CA VAL A 56 -10.53 -6.17 0.76
C VAL A 56 -9.79 -7.51 0.69
N TRP A 57 -8.56 -7.52 0.17
CA TRP A 57 -7.72 -8.71 0.10
C TRP A 57 -7.46 -9.33 1.48
N PHE A 58 -7.20 -8.47 2.48
CA PHE A 58 -6.91 -8.93 3.84
C PHE A 58 -8.10 -9.62 4.51
N VAL A 59 -9.32 -9.14 4.26
CA VAL A 59 -10.56 -9.79 4.74
C VAL A 59 -10.64 -11.23 4.23
N PHE A 60 -10.41 -11.46 2.93
CA PHE A 60 -10.40 -12.81 2.35
C PHE A 60 -9.29 -13.69 2.95
N LEU A 61 -8.11 -13.12 3.16
CA LEU A 61 -6.97 -13.82 3.75
C LEU A 61 -7.28 -14.28 5.19
N LEU A 62 -7.88 -13.42 6.00
CA LEU A 62 -8.30 -13.74 7.36
C LEU A 62 -9.41 -14.81 7.38
N GLN A 63 -10.43 -14.69 6.53
CA GLN A 63 -11.49 -15.71 6.44
C GLN A 63 -10.94 -17.09 6.07
N LYS A 64 -9.99 -17.15 5.12
CA LYS A 64 -9.33 -18.40 4.72
C LYS A 64 -8.53 -19.03 5.87
N GLN A 65 -7.85 -18.22 6.69
CA GLN A 65 -7.09 -18.70 7.85
C GLN A 65 -8.02 -19.25 8.96
N THR A 66 -9.16 -18.60 9.20
CA THR A 66 -10.15 -19.07 10.20
C THR A 66 -10.78 -20.39 9.79
N LYS A 67 -11.17 -20.55 8.52
CA LYS A 67 -11.78 -21.79 8.01
C LYS A 67 -10.86 -23.01 8.07
N HIS A 68 -9.54 -22.82 7.98
CA HIS A 68 -8.56 -23.91 8.03
C HIS A 68 -8.21 -24.34 9.47
N ARG A 69 -8.76 -23.65 10.48
CA ARG A 69 -8.47 -23.87 11.92
C ARG A 69 -9.63 -24.54 12.68
N THR A 70 -10.82 -24.57 12.10
CA THR A 70 -12.00 -25.39 12.49
C THR A 70 -12.04 -26.66 11.68
#